data_AF-A0AA41PW16-F1
#
_entry.id   AF-A0AA41PW16-F1
#
_cell.length_a   1.000
_cell.length_b   1.000
_cell.length_c   1.000
_cell.angle_alpha   90.00
_cell.angle_beta   90.00
_cell.angle_gamma   90.00
#
_symmetry.space_group_name_H-M   'P 1'
#
loop_
_entity.id
_entity.type
_entity.pdbx_description
1 polymer ?
#
loop_
_entity_poly.entity_id
_entity_poly.type
_entity_poly.pdbx_seq_one_letter_code
_entity_poly.pdbx_strand_id
1 'polypeptide(L)'
;MSYMEQPDSPLIPGLKLTTRIIAARITQLEKEIVTNVRAGDEQQGFYAAHTAAYLRKFLAEFIGPTWHAWAQTPGGEVTDGRDPGRGIDGR
;
A
#
# COMPACT_ATOMS: atom_id res chain seq x y z
N MET A 1 2.44 32.06 10.56
CA MET A 1 2.14 30.63 10.77
C MET A 1 2.87 29.87 9.68
N SER A 2 4.08 29.39 9.96
CA SER A 2 4.82 28.54 9.01
C SER A 2 4.19 27.16 9.04
N TYR A 3 3.72 26.70 7.88
CA TYR A 3 3.43 25.30 7.65
C TYR A 3 4.71 24.53 7.98
N MET A 4 4.62 23.61 8.96
CA MET A 4 5.67 22.60 9.10
C MET A 4 5.66 21.80 7.80
N GLU A 5 6.64 22.05 6.95
CA GLU A 5 6.99 21.18 5.84
C GLU A 5 7.09 19.77 6.40
N GLN A 6 6.18 18.90 5.97
CA GLN A 6 6.40 17.47 6.09
C GLN A 6 7.80 17.20 5.52
N PRO A 7 8.68 16.49 6.24
CA PRO A 7 9.96 16.14 5.66
C PRO A 7 9.67 15.25 4.46
N ASP A 8 9.76 15.84 3.27
CA ASP A 8 9.95 15.19 1.99
C ASP A 8 11.30 14.46 2.08
N SER A 9 11.35 13.40 2.89
CA SER A 9 12.45 12.46 2.83
C SER A 9 12.26 11.74 1.50
N PRO A 10 13.16 11.91 0.51
CA PRO A 10 12.96 11.34 -0.80
C PRO A 10 13.27 9.85 -0.69
N LEU A 11 12.30 9.06 -0.21
CA LEU A 11 12.34 7.62 -0.35
C LEU A 11 12.62 7.34 -1.84
N ILE A 12 13.68 6.56 -2.10
CA ILE A 12 14.07 6.14 -3.45
C ILE A 12 12.80 5.60 -4.16
N PRO A 13 12.54 5.87 -5.45
CA PRO A 13 11.27 5.51 -6.10
C PRO A 13 10.81 4.06 -5.86
N GLY A 14 11.74 3.09 -5.84
CA GLY A 14 11.45 1.70 -5.50
C GLY A 14 10.93 1.50 -4.07
N LEU A 15 11.44 2.27 -3.11
CA LEU A 15 11.00 2.25 -1.71
C LEU A 15 9.59 2.83 -1.55
N LYS A 16 9.23 3.89 -2.30
CA LYS A 16 7.86 4.42 -2.36
C LYS A 16 6.88 3.39 -2.91
N LEU A 17 7.23 2.71 -4.00
CA LEU A 17 6.40 1.67 -4.61
C LEU A 17 6.19 0.50 -3.64
N THR A 18 7.26 -0.03 -3.04
CA THR A 18 7.19 -1.12 -2.06
C THR A 18 6.30 -0.75 -0.87
N THR A 19 6.42 0.47 -0.36
CA THR A 19 5.57 0.97 0.74
C THR A 19 4.08 0.91 0.37
N ARG A 20 3.72 1.35 -0.84
CA ARG A 20 2.33 1.35 -1.32
C ARG A 20 1.78 -0.07 -1.51
N ILE A 21 2.57 -0.98 -2.06
CA ILE A 21 2.16 -2.38 -2.24
C ILE A 21 1.86 -3.03 -0.89
N ILE A 22 2.75 -2.85 0.09
CA ILE A 22 2.56 -3.40 1.43
C ILE A 22 1.36 -2.76 2.11
N ALA A 23 1.18 -1.44 1.99
CA ALA A 23 0.03 -0.74 2.55
C ALA A 23 -1.31 -1.19 1.93
N ALA A 24 -1.34 -1.42 0.62
CA ALA A 24 -2.50 -1.98 -0.07
C ALA A 24 -2.83 -3.39 0.45
N ARG A 25 -1.80 -4.24 0.67
CA ARG A 25 -2.00 -5.57 1.25
C ARG A 25 -2.52 -5.51 2.69
N ILE A 26 -2.05 -4.57 3.52
CA ILE A 26 -2.61 -4.35 4.87
C ILE A 26 -4.10 -4.02 4.78
N THR A 27 -4.50 -3.11 3.89
CA THR A 27 -5.90 -2.74 3.68
C THR A 27 -6.74 -3.92 3.21
N GLN A 28 -6.19 -4.77 2.34
CA GLN A 28 -6.86 -6.01 1.90
C GLN A 28 -7.04 -6.98 3.07
N LEU A 29 -5.99 -7.22 3.87
CA LEU A 29 -6.05 -8.08 5.04
C LEU A 29 -7.08 -7.59 6.05
N GLU A 30 -7.19 -6.27 6.28
CA GLU A 30 -8.23 -5.69 7.13
C GLU A 30 -9.66 -6.03 6.65
N LYS A 31 -9.89 -6.02 5.33
CA LYS A 31 -11.17 -6.45 4.75
C LYS A 31 -11.39 -7.96 4.88
N GLU A 32 -10.33 -8.76 4.72
CA GLU A 32 -10.36 -10.21 4.91
C GLU A 32 -10.73 -10.57 6.36
N ILE A 33 -10.20 -9.84 7.37
CA ILE A 33 -10.57 -10.02 8.79
C ILE A 33 -12.09 -9.86 8.95
N VAL A 34 -12.65 -8.74 8.48
CA VAL A 34 -14.09 -8.45 8.63
C VAL A 34 -14.93 -9.50 7.92
N THR A 35 -14.51 -9.91 6.72
CA THR A 35 -15.21 -10.94 5.93
C THR A 35 -15.21 -12.28 6.65
N ASN A 36 -14.05 -12.75 7.09
CA ASN A 36 -13.89 -14.06 7.72
C ASN A 36 -14.58 -14.14 9.08
N VAL A 37 -14.47 -13.08 9.91
CA VAL A 37 -15.18 -13.00 11.19
C VAL A 37 -16.71 -13.04 10.98
N ARG A 38 -17.23 -12.34 9.96
CA ARG A 38 -18.68 -12.39 9.63
C ARG A 38 -19.12 -13.75 9.09
N ALA A 39 -18.23 -14.47 8.40
CA ALA A 39 -18.47 -15.82 7.91
C ALA A 39 -18.35 -16.89 9.00
N GLY A 40 -17.93 -16.54 10.22
CA GLY A 40 -17.68 -17.50 11.31
C GLY A 40 -16.34 -18.24 11.19
N ASP A 41 -15.45 -17.84 10.28
CA ASP A 41 -14.10 -18.39 10.14
C ASP A 41 -13.10 -17.58 10.95
N GLU A 42 -13.13 -17.79 12.27
CA GLU A 42 -12.28 -17.07 13.22
C GLU A 42 -10.78 -17.32 12.99
N GLN A 43 -10.42 -18.53 12.54
CA GLN A 43 -9.03 -18.89 12.29
C GLN A 43 -8.46 -18.09 11.12
N GLN A 44 -9.17 -18.01 10.00
CA GLN A 44 -8.74 -17.17 8.87
C GLN A 44 -8.76 -15.67 9.22
N GLY A 45 -9.74 -15.23 10.01
CA GLY A 45 -9.76 -13.87 10.56
C GLY A 45 -8.52 -13.55 11.40
N PHE A 46 -8.10 -14.48 12.25
CA PHE A 46 -6.91 -14.34 13.09
C PHE A 46 -5.61 -14.30 12.27
N TYR A 47 -5.44 -15.17 11.27
CA TYR A 47 -4.26 -15.15 10.41
C TYR A 47 -4.15 -13.83 9.63
N ALA A 48 -5.27 -13.32 9.11
CA ALA A 48 -5.29 -12.04 8.42
C ALA A 48 -4.91 -10.88 9.37
N ALA A 49 -5.43 -10.89 10.59
CA ALA A 49 -5.11 -9.89 11.62
C ALA A 49 -3.63 -9.91 12.02
N HIS A 50 -3.08 -11.10 12.26
CA HIS A 50 -1.68 -11.26 12.62
C HIS A 50 -0.75 -10.78 11.50
N THR A 51 -1.05 -11.13 10.25
CA THR A 51 -0.28 -10.71 9.09
C THR A 51 -0.34 -9.19 8.89
N ALA A 52 -1.51 -8.58 9.04
CA ALA A 52 -1.66 -7.14 8.94
C ALA A 52 -0.86 -6.41 10.03
N ALA A 53 -0.89 -6.91 11.27
CA ALA A 53 -0.12 -6.35 12.38
C ALA A 53 1.40 -6.42 12.12
N TYR A 54 1.88 -7.57 11.64
CA TYR A 54 3.28 -7.76 11.27
C TYR A 54 3.72 -6.74 10.21
N LEU A 55 2.94 -6.59 9.12
CA LEU A 55 3.29 -5.67 8.03
C LEU A 55 3.28 -4.20 8.48
N ARG A 56 2.37 -3.79 9.37
CA ARG A 56 2.38 -2.44 9.94
C ARG A 56 3.65 -2.17 10.74
N LYS A 57 4.06 -3.14 11.57
CA LYS A 57 5.30 -3.05 12.36
C LYS A 57 6.52 -2.99 11.44
N PHE A 58 6.57 -3.85 10.42
CA PHE A 58 7.65 -3.86 9.44
C PHE A 58 7.79 -2.50 8.72
N LEU A 59 6.70 -1.90 8.25
CA LEU A 59 6.77 -0.56 7.64
C LEU A 59 7.23 0.51 8.63
N ALA A 60 6.74 0.48 9.87
CA ALA A 60 7.18 1.43 10.89
C ALA A 60 8.68 1.32 11.20
N GLU A 61 9.25 0.11 11.21
CA GLU A 61 10.68 -0.11 11.43
C GLU A 61 11.52 0.27 10.20
N PHE A 62 11.01 0.02 9.00
CA PHE A 62 11.77 0.17 7.76
C PHE A 62 11.86 1.61 7.25
N ILE A 63 10.78 2.39 7.39
CA ILE A 63 10.64 3.73 6.81
C ILE A 63 10.06 4.75 7.81
N GLY A 64 9.78 4.32 9.04
CA GLY A 64 9.30 5.17 10.11
C GLY A 64 7.77 5.17 10.28
N PRO A 65 7.27 5.72 11.39
CA PRO A 65 5.84 5.71 11.74
C PRO A 65 4.95 6.52 10.79
N THR A 66 5.54 7.36 9.92
CA THR A 66 4.82 8.17 8.93
C THR A 66 4.61 7.46 7.59
N TRP A 67 4.88 6.15 7.51
CA TRP A 67 4.67 5.34 6.29
C TRP A 67 3.26 5.47 5.70
N HIS A 68 2.26 5.73 6.55
CA HIS A 68 0.88 5.98 6.15
C HIS A 68 0.72 7.16 5.18
N ALA A 69 1.53 8.22 5.30
CA ALA A 69 1.47 9.38 4.41
C ALA A 69 1.86 9.01 2.96
N TRP A 70 2.79 8.06 2.83
CA TRP A 70 3.28 7.55 1.55
C TRP A 70 2.34 6.50 0.94
N ALA A 71 1.53 5.84 1.77
CA ALA A 71 0.48 4.93 1.35
C ALA A 71 -0.71 5.65 0.70
N GLN A 72 -0.99 6.90 1.09
CA GLN A 72 -2.12 7.68 0.61
C GLN A 72 -1.85 8.46 -0.68
N THR A 73 -0.61 8.51 -1.17
CA THR A 73 -0.29 9.28 -2.38
C THR A 73 -0.87 8.58 -3.62
N PRO A 74 -1.90 9.14 -4.27
CA PRO A 74 -2.37 8.65 -5.56
C PRO A 74 -1.32 9.09 -6.58
N GLY A 75 -0.59 8.15 -7.17
CA GLY A 75 0.47 8.54 -8.10
C GLY A 75 1.32 7.38 -8.54
N GLY A 76 0.78 6.61 -9.48
CA GLY A 76 1.45 5.52 -10.14
C GLY A 76 0.45 4.41 -10.38
N GLU A 77 -0.49 4.67 -11.28
CA GLU A 77 -0.88 3.63 -12.22
C GLU A 77 0.44 2.94 -12.61
N VAL A 78 0.60 1.68 -12.25
CA VAL A 78 1.64 0.87 -12.85
C VAL A 78 1.19 0.79 -14.30
N THR A 79 1.60 1.75 -15.12
CA THR A 79 1.71 1.52 -16.55
C THR A 79 2.74 0.42 -16.64
N ASP A 80 2.24 -0.82 -16.63
CA ASP A 80 2.95 -1.96 -17.17
C ASP A 80 3.65 -1.46 -18.43
N GLY A 81 4.96 -1.69 -18.52
CA GLY A 81 5.82 -1.24 -19.62
C GLY A 81 5.50 -1.93 -20.95
N ARG A 82 4.23 -2.22 -21.20
CA ARG A 82 3.66 -2.71 -22.44
C ARG A 82 2.62 -1.70 -22.86
N ASP A 83 3.05 -0.75 -23.69
CA ASP A 83 2.18 -0.01 -24.60
C ASP A 83 1.42 -1.03 -25.48
N PRO A 84 0.09 -1.19 -25.34
CA PRO A 84 -0.73 -1.93 -26.28
C PRO A 84 -1.69 -0.91 -26.91
N GLY A 85 -1.16 0.20 -27.43
CA GLY A 85 -1.99 1.36 -27.71
C GLY A 85 -1.48 2.27 -28.80
N ARG A 86 -0.52 1.85 -29.64
CA ARG A 86 -0.34 2.51 -30.93
C ARG A 86 -1.48 2.08 -31.84
N GLY A 87 -2.57 2.84 -31.75
CA GLY A 87 -3.66 2.82 -32.70
C GLY A 87 -3.10 2.82 -34.11
N ILE A 88 -3.32 1.69 -34.76
CA ILE A 88 -3.54 1.59 -36.19
C ILE A 88 -4.77 2.48 -36.43
N ASP A 89 -4.55 3.65 -37.03
CA ASP A 89 -5.43 4.31 -38.01
C ASP A 89 -5.18 5.82 -38.05
N GLY A 90 -4.69 6.31 -39.19
CA GLY A 90 -4.56 7.74 -39.44
C GLY A 90 -3.73 8.12 -40.65
N ARG A 91 -4.26 7.80 -41.86
CA ARG A 91 -3.94 8.40 -43.18
C ARG A 91 -2.87 7.75 -44.05
#